data_AF-A0A950EBG4-F1
#
_entry.id   AF-A0A950EBG4-F1
#
_cell.length_a   1.000
_cell.length_b   1.000
_cell.length_c   1.000
_cell.angle_alpha   90.00
_cell.angle_beta   90.00
_cell.angle_gamma   90.00
#
_symmetry.space_group_name_H-M   'P 1'
#
loop_
_entity.id
_entity.type
_entity.pdbx_description
1 polymer ?
#
loop_
_entity_poly.entity_id
_entity_poly.type
_entity_poly.pdbx_seq_one_letter_code
_entity_poly.pdbx_strand_id
1 'polypeptide(L)'
;MASLFVIFWVKKQALLRPSNAKVLSWEVILFQLARWPWVVAAIVDAAKCTFNKATLEWKITPKGSADAPVIQLSMLVPYLLIIAFSLVTIIIHPSSPYTIGYLYLTVFNILTYVVLLVSIVACHNHENRRVN
;
A
#
# COMPACT_ATOMS: atom_id res chain seq x y z
N MET A 1 2.23 20.34 4.60
CA MET A 1 1.41 21.54 4.32
C MET A 1 1.73 22.14 2.95
N ALA A 2 2.98 22.51 2.66
CA ALA A 2 3.37 23.12 1.37
C ALA A 2 2.99 22.29 0.12
N SER A 3 3.15 20.96 0.19
CA SER A 3 2.83 20.05 -0.91
C SER A 3 1.36 20.06 -1.33
N LEU A 4 0.42 20.13 -0.38
CA LEU A 4 -1.02 20.21 -0.69
C LEU A 4 -1.37 21.54 -1.35
N PHE A 5 -0.75 22.63 -0.89
CA PHE A 5 -0.99 23.97 -1.44
C PHE A 5 -0.56 24.06 -2.90
N VAL A 6 0.60 23.49 -3.24
CA VAL A 6 1.08 23.40 -4.63
C VAL A 6 0.11 22.59 -5.49
N ILE A 7 -0.38 21.44 -5.01
CA ILE A 7 -1.32 20.60 -5.78
C ILE A 7 -2.66 21.32 -6.01
N PHE A 8 -3.18 22.04 -5.00
CA PHE A 8 -4.38 22.86 -5.16
C PHE A 8 -4.17 24.02 -6.15
N TRP A 9 -3.00 24.65 -6.13
CA TRP A 9 -2.65 25.71 -7.07
C TRP A 9 -2.53 25.19 -8.52
N VAL A 10 -1.93 24.01 -8.72
CA VAL A 10 -1.85 23.32 -10.02
C VAL A 10 -3.24 22.88 -10.50
N LYS A 11 -4.11 22.41 -9.60
CA LYS A 11 -5.51 22.09 -9.94
C LYS A 11 -6.26 23.31 -10.46
N LYS A 12 -6.08 24.47 -9.82
CA LYS A 12 -6.72 25.72 -10.25
C LYS A 12 -6.32 26.12 -11.68
N GLN A 13 -5.13 25.71 -12.14
CA GLN A 13 -4.64 25.96 -13.50
C GLN A 13 -5.07 24.89 -14.52
N ALA A 14 -5.88 23.89 -14.13
CA ALA A 14 -6.29 22.78 -14.98
C ALA A 14 -5.11 21.98 -15.61
N LEU A 15 -3.93 22.05 -14.98
CA LEU A 15 -2.72 21.34 -15.41
C LEU A 15 -2.68 19.88 -14.94
N LEU A 16 -3.68 19.45 -14.15
CA LEU A 16 -3.83 18.05 -13.77
C LEU A 16 -4.38 17.25 -14.94
N ARG A 17 -3.86 16.03 -15.12
CA ARG A 17 -4.37 15.09 -16.12
C ARG A 17 -4.88 13.84 -15.39
N PRO A 18 -6.18 13.51 -15.45
CA PRO A 18 -7.31 14.27 -16.01
C PRO A 18 -7.63 15.57 -15.26
N SER A 19 -8.23 16.56 -15.94
CA SER A 19 -8.50 17.90 -15.39
C SER A 19 -9.40 17.91 -14.16
N ASN A 20 -10.24 16.88 -14.01
CA ASN A 20 -11.15 16.69 -12.89
C ASN A 20 -10.62 15.76 -11.79
N ALA A 21 -9.30 15.55 -11.72
CA ALA A 21 -8.70 14.70 -10.70
C ALA A 21 -9.05 15.16 -9.27
N LYS A 22 -9.40 14.19 -8.42
CA LYS A 22 -9.58 14.40 -6.99
C LYS A 22 -8.21 14.58 -6.35
N VAL A 23 -7.96 15.76 -5.76
CA VAL A 23 -6.68 16.08 -5.06
C VAL A 23 -6.52 15.23 -3.82
N LEU A 24 -7.63 14.99 -3.14
CA LEU A 24 -7.73 14.10 -1.99
C LEU A 24 -8.74 13.02 -2.36
N SER A 25 -8.23 11.79 -2.49
CA SER A 25 -9.02 10.61 -2.76
C SER A 25 -8.66 9.56 -1.72
N TRP A 26 -9.65 8.83 -1.23
CA TRP A 26 -9.43 7.77 -0.24
C TRP A 26 -8.49 6.69 -0.80
N GLU A 27 -8.55 6.44 -2.11
CA GLU A 27 -7.66 5.54 -2.85
C GLU A 27 -6.19 5.99 -2.74
N VAL A 28 -5.92 7.30 -2.82
CA VAL A 28 -4.54 7.85 -2.73
C VAL A 28 -3.99 7.69 -1.32
N ILE A 29 -4.83 7.89 -0.30
CA ILE A 29 -4.45 7.72 1.11
C ILE A 29 -4.09 6.25 1.36
N LEU A 30 -4.98 5.33 0.97
CA LEU A 30 -4.73 3.89 1.12
C LEU A 30 -3.55 3.42 0.28
N PHE A 31 -3.37 3.96 -0.93
CA PHE A 31 -2.24 3.62 -1.78
C PHE A 31 -0.90 3.96 -1.11
N GLN A 32 -0.81 5.07 -0.39
CA GLN A 32 0.42 5.40 0.33
C GLN A 32 0.76 4.42 1.45
N LEU A 33 -0.26 3.89 2.13
CA LEU A 33 -0.10 2.81 3.10
C LEU A 33 0.27 1.49 2.42
N ALA A 34 -0.30 1.21 1.26
CA ALA A 34 0.01 0.00 0.48
C ALA A 34 1.43 0.03 -0.08
N ARG A 35 1.97 1.21 -0.40
CA ARG A 35 3.20 1.39 -1.18
C ARG A 35 4.47 1.05 -0.42
N TRP A 36 4.59 1.47 0.85
CA TRP A 36 5.87 1.42 1.56
C TRP A 36 6.45 0.00 1.75
N PRO A 37 5.67 -1.08 2.01
CA PRO A 37 6.24 -2.42 2.16
C PRO A 37 6.91 -2.89 0.87
N TRP A 38 6.33 -2.55 -0.29
CA TRP A 38 6.89 -2.87 -1.61
C TRP A 38 8.15 -2.05 -1.92
N VAL A 39 8.19 -0.79 -1.49
CA VAL A 39 9.41 0.02 -1.61
C VAL A 39 10.54 -0.60 -0.79
N VAL A 40 10.26 -1.07 0.43
CA VAL A 40 11.24 -1.78 1.25
C VAL A 40 11.70 -3.08 0.58
N ALA A 41 10.76 -3.88 0.05
CA ALA A 41 11.10 -5.11 -0.67
C ALA A 41 12.01 -4.82 -1.88
N ALA A 42 11.70 -3.79 -2.66
CA ALA A 42 12.51 -3.39 -3.81
C ALA A 42 13.92 -2.92 -3.39
N ILE A 43 14.04 -2.17 -2.29
CA ILE A 43 15.35 -1.76 -1.74
C ILE A 43 16.16 -2.98 -1.31
N VAL A 44 15.53 -3.94 -0.64
CA VAL A 44 16.19 -5.18 -0.19
C VAL A 44 16.68 -5.99 -1.39
N ASP A 45 15.89 -6.11 -2.45
CA ASP A 45 16.28 -6.84 -3.66
C ASP A 45 17.40 -6.12 -4.42
N ALA A 46 17.34 -4.79 -4.52
CA ALA A 46 18.43 -3.99 -5.07
C ALA A 46 19.73 -4.16 -4.27
N ALA A 47 19.65 -4.17 -2.93
CA ALA A 47 20.81 -4.40 -2.07
C ALA A 47 21.41 -5.80 -2.30
N LYS A 48 20.58 -6.85 -2.31
CA LYS A 48 21.02 -8.24 -2.58
C LYS A 48 21.72 -8.36 -3.93
N CYS A 49 21.16 -7.78 -4.98
CA CYS A 49 21.77 -7.82 -6.31
C CYS A 49 23.09 -7.05 -6.36
N THR A 50 23.20 -5.94 -5.64
CA THR A 50 24.46 -5.20 -5.51
C THR A 50 25.54 -6.04 -4.82
N PHE A 51 25.21 -6.71 -3.72
CA PHE A 51 26.14 -7.60 -3.01
C PHE A 51 26.56 -8.81 -3.85
N ASN A 52 25.61 -9.42 -4.56
CA ASN A 52 25.86 -10.59 -5.40
C ASN A 52 26.45 -10.26 -6.77
N LYS A 53 26.66 -8.97 -7.10
CA LYS A 53 27.01 -8.47 -8.44
C LYS A 53 26.11 -9.06 -9.54
N ALA A 54 24.86 -9.31 -9.22
CA ALA A 54 23.89 -9.92 -10.11
C ALA A 54 23.06 -8.84 -10.81
N THR A 55 22.71 -9.06 -12.07
CA THR A 55 21.82 -8.15 -12.81
C THR A 55 20.36 -8.46 -12.46
N LEU A 56 19.62 -7.44 -12.04
CA LEU A 56 18.16 -7.51 -11.92
C LEU A 56 17.55 -7.49 -13.32
N GLU A 57 17.03 -8.62 -13.80
CA GLU A 57 16.16 -8.61 -14.98
C GLU A 57 14.79 -8.03 -14.60
N TRP A 58 14.64 -6.72 -14.80
CA TRP A 58 13.33 -6.09 -14.68
C TRP A 58 12.48 -6.44 -15.91
N LYS A 59 11.58 -7.40 -15.76
CA LYS A 59 10.59 -7.69 -16.80
C LYS A 59 9.59 -6.54 -16.90
N ILE A 60 9.82 -5.65 -17.85
CA ILE A 60 8.82 -4.67 -18.29
C ILE A 60 7.64 -5.47 -18.85
N THR A 61 6.41 -5.10 -18.46
CA THR A 61 5.17 -5.79 -18.82
C THR A 61 5.18 -6.25 -20.28
N PRO A 62 4.94 -7.55 -20.55
CA PRO A 62 4.89 -8.04 -21.92
C PRO A 62 3.78 -7.31 -22.67
N LYS A 63 4.11 -6.72 -23.82
CA LYS A 63 3.15 -6.07 -24.70
C LYS A 63 2.39 -7.15 -25.48
N GLY A 64 1.37 -7.72 -24.86
CA GLY A 64 0.53 -8.76 -25.46
C GLY A 64 -0.61 -9.15 -24.53
N SER A 65 -1.67 -9.70 -25.11
CA SER A 65 -2.92 -10.12 -24.45
C SER A 65 -2.68 -11.23 -23.43
N ALA A 66 -2.21 -10.87 -22.25
CA ALA A 66 -2.22 -11.76 -21.10
C ALA A 66 -3.58 -11.65 -20.43
N ASP A 67 -4.23 -12.79 -20.20
CA ASP A 67 -5.46 -12.92 -19.43
C ASP A 67 -5.37 -12.13 -18.12
N ALA A 68 -6.51 -11.61 -17.66
CA ALA A 68 -6.60 -10.84 -16.43
C ALA A 68 -5.89 -11.60 -15.28
N PRO A 69 -4.77 -11.09 -14.75
CA PRO A 69 -3.97 -11.84 -13.81
C PRO A 69 -4.77 -12.04 -12.51
N VAL A 70 -5.00 -13.30 -12.16
CA VAL A 70 -5.57 -13.69 -10.86
C VAL A 70 -4.71 -13.08 -9.75
N ILE A 71 -5.32 -12.48 -8.72
CA ILE A 71 -4.57 -12.02 -7.55
C ILE A 71 -3.74 -13.18 -7.02
N GLN A 72 -2.43 -12.99 -7.02
CA GLN A 72 -1.52 -13.87 -6.30
C GLN A 72 -1.63 -13.51 -4.82
N LEU A 73 -2.02 -14.47 -3.98
CA LEU A 73 -2.16 -14.26 -2.53
C LEU A 73 -0.86 -13.75 -1.88
N SER A 74 0.28 -14.01 -2.52
CA SER A 74 1.60 -13.46 -2.17
C SER A 74 1.61 -11.94 -2.06
N MET A 75 0.76 -11.23 -2.83
CA MET A 75 0.64 -9.78 -2.77
C MET A 75 0.00 -9.27 -1.48
N LEU A 76 -0.73 -10.11 -0.74
CA LEU A 76 -1.37 -9.73 0.53
C LEU A 76 -0.48 -9.99 1.76
N VAL A 77 0.56 -10.81 1.60
CA VAL A 77 1.50 -11.22 2.66
C VAL A 77 2.05 -10.04 3.48
N PRO A 78 2.60 -8.95 2.90
CA PRO A 78 3.18 -7.88 3.71
C PRO A 78 2.17 -7.23 4.65
N TYR A 79 0.91 -7.09 4.24
CA TYR A 79 -0.14 -6.48 5.07
C TYR A 79 -0.61 -7.42 6.17
N LEU A 80 -0.75 -8.71 5.85
CA LEU A 80 -1.06 -9.75 6.84
C LEU A 80 0.01 -9.83 7.93
N LEU A 81 1.29 -9.74 7.55
CA LEU A 81 2.41 -9.72 8.50
C LEU A 81 2.35 -8.50 9.43
N ILE A 82 2.04 -7.31 8.90
CA ILE A 82 1.91 -6.10 9.72
C ILE A 82 0.77 -6.24 10.75
N ILE A 83 -0.38 -6.75 10.31
CA ILE A 83 -1.53 -6.99 11.20
C ILE A 83 -1.17 -8.04 12.26
N ALA A 84 -0.59 -9.16 11.84
CA ALA A 84 -0.22 -10.25 12.75
C ALA A 84 0.81 -9.79 13.78
N PHE A 85 1.85 -9.07 13.36
CA PHE A 85 2.88 -8.56 14.27
C PHE A 85 2.27 -7.56 15.26
N SER A 86 1.39 -6.67 14.79
CA SER A 86 0.69 -5.72 15.66
C SER A 86 -0.20 -6.44 16.68
N LEU A 87 -0.93 -7.49 16.29
CA LEU A 87 -1.71 -8.31 17.22
C LEU A 87 -0.84 -9.02 18.26
N VAL A 88 0.28 -9.61 17.81
CA VAL A 88 1.25 -10.26 18.70
C VAL A 88 1.79 -9.28 19.74
N THR A 89 2.08 -8.03 19.37
CA THR A 89 2.55 -7.03 20.33
C THR A 89 1.54 -6.74 21.45
N ILE A 90 0.23 -6.72 21.14
CA ILE A 90 -0.84 -6.51 22.12
C ILE A 90 -0.92 -7.70 23.09
N ILE A 91 -0.74 -8.93 22.59
CA ILE A 91 -0.83 -10.14 23.41
C ILE A 91 0.38 -10.26 24.36
N ILE A 92 1.59 -9.95 23.88
CA ILE A 92 2.82 -10.10 24.64
C ILE A 92 2.98 -9.03 25.72
N HIS A 93 2.49 -7.81 25.47
CA HIS A 93 2.68 -6.67 26.38
C HIS A 93 1.37 -6.35 27.12
N PRO A 94 1.21 -6.81 28.38
CA PRO A 94 0.03 -6.48 29.17
C PRO A 94 -0.11 -4.96 29.33
N SER A 95 -1.33 -4.47 29.17
CA SER A 95 -1.65 -3.06 29.26
C SER A 95 -1.37 -2.51 30.66
N SER A 96 -0.49 -1.52 30.73
CA SER A 96 -0.18 -0.74 31.92
C SER A 96 -0.79 0.67 31.75
N PRO A 97 -1.15 1.39 32.82
CA PRO A 97 -1.68 2.75 32.71
C PRO A 97 -0.79 3.69 31.87
N TYR A 98 0.52 3.45 31.90
CA TYR A 98 1.51 4.22 31.14
C TYR A 98 1.61 3.84 29.65
N THR A 99 1.06 2.69 29.24
CA THR A 99 1.15 2.18 27.85
C THR A 99 -0.17 2.26 27.08
N ILE A 100 -1.24 2.76 27.69
CA ILE A 100 -2.57 2.89 27.08
C ILE A 100 -2.53 3.64 25.74
N GLY A 101 -1.74 4.72 25.64
CA GLY A 101 -1.59 5.48 24.40
C GLY A 101 -1.03 4.64 23.24
N TYR A 102 -0.05 3.78 23.52
CA TYR A 102 0.51 2.87 22.52
C TYR A 102 -0.48 1.79 22.11
N LEU A 103 -1.27 1.27 23.06
CA LEU A 103 -2.34 0.31 22.75
C LEU A 103 -3.33 0.90 21.74
N TYR A 104 -3.78 2.14 21.94
CA TYR A 104 -4.66 2.84 20.98
C TYR A 104 -4.02 2.98 19.60
N LEU A 105 -2.74 3.37 19.54
CA LEU A 105 -2.01 3.49 18.27
C LEU A 105 -1.87 2.14 17.55
N THR A 106 -1.60 1.06 18.28
CA THR A 106 -1.50 -0.29 17.70
C THR A 106 -2.85 -0.77 17.17
N VAL A 107 -3.93 -0.59 17.92
CA VAL A 107 -5.29 -0.94 17.46
C VAL A 107 -5.67 -0.11 16.24
N PHE A 108 -5.40 1.20 16.25
CA PHE A 108 -5.65 2.08 15.11
C PHE A 108 -4.86 1.66 13.87
N ASN A 109 -3.59 1.27 14.04
CA ASN A 109 -2.76 0.72 12.98
C ASN A 109 -3.39 -0.56 12.39
N ILE A 110 -3.77 -1.52 13.24
CA ILE A 110 -4.43 -2.77 12.80
C ILE A 110 -5.68 -2.45 11.99
N LEU A 111 -6.57 -1.60 12.50
CA LEU A 111 -7.80 -1.21 11.80
C LEU A 111 -7.50 -0.59 10.43
N THR A 112 -6.48 0.26 10.36
CA THR A 112 -6.06 0.91 9.11
C THR A 112 -5.61 -0.13 8.06
N TYR A 113 -4.80 -1.12 8.44
CA TYR A 113 -4.36 -2.17 7.51
C TYR A 113 -5.46 -3.18 7.18
N VAL A 114 -6.42 -3.41 8.07
CA VAL A 114 -7.62 -4.21 7.76
C VAL A 114 -8.47 -3.51 6.69
N VAL A 115 -8.73 -2.20 6.84
CA VAL A 115 -9.45 -1.41 5.83
C VAL A 115 -8.72 -1.43 4.49
N LEU A 116 -7.39 -1.32 4.51
CA LEU A 116 -6.57 -1.42 3.31
C LEU A 116 -6.70 -2.78 2.62
N LEU A 117 -6.60 -3.88 3.37
CA LEU A 117 -6.69 -5.23 2.84
C LEU A 117 -8.07 -5.48 2.22
N VAL A 118 -9.14 -5.09 2.91
CA VAL A 118 -10.51 -5.17 2.38
C VAL A 118 -10.66 -4.35 1.11
N SER A 119 -10.08 -3.14 1.07
CA SER A 119 -10.14 -2.26 -0.10
C SER A 119 -9.43 -2.87 -1.31
N ILE A 120 -8.27 -3.51 -1.11
CA ILE A 120 -7.55 -4.20 -2.19
C ILE A 120 -8.42 -5.30 -2.80
N VAL A 121 -9.02 -6.16 -1.98
CA VAL A 121 -9.88 -7.25 -2.43
C VAL A 121 -11.14 -6.72 -3.13
N ALA A 122 -11.79 -5.70 -2.54
CA ALA A 122 -12.99 -5.10 -3.10
C ALA A 122 -12.73 -4.44 -4.46
N CYS A 123 -11.66 -3.65 -4.59
CA CYS A 123 -11.27 -3.02 -5.85
C CYS A 123 -10.94 -4.07 -6.92
N HIS A 124 -10.20 -5.12 -6.56
CA HIS A 124 -9.87 -6.17 -7.51
C HIS A 124 -11.11 -6.91 -8.01
N ASN A 125 -12.02 -7.30 -7.13
CA ASN A 125 -13.26 -7.98 -7.51
C ASN A 125 -14.13 -7.08 -8.39
N HIS A 126 -14.22 -5.80 -8.07
CA HIS A 126 -14.97 -4.83 -8.87
C HIS A 126 -14.35 -4.64 -10.27
N GLU A 127 -13.03 -4.58 -10.39
CA GLU A 127 -12.35 -4.45 -11.68
C GLU A 127 -12.47 -5.74 -12.50
N ASN A 128 -12.26 -6.91 -11.88
CA ASN A 128 -12.37 -8.19 -12.56
C ASN A 128 -13.80 -8.47 -13.05
N ARG A 129 -14.82 -7.99 -12.32
CA ARG A 129 -16.23 -8.06 -12.77
C ARG A 129 -16.53 -7.19 -14.00
N ARG A 130 -15.76 -6.13 -14.25
CA ARG A 130 -15.96 -5.27 -15.44
C ARG A 130 -15.35 -5.86 -16.71
N VAL A 131 -14.41 -6.79 -16.56
CA VAL A 131 -13.67 -7.41 -17.67
C VAL A 131 -14.36 -8.70 -18.18
N ASN A 132 -15.11 -9.39 -17.30
CA ASN A 132 -16.01 -10.50 -17.66
C ASN A 132 -17.38 -9.99 -18.13
#